data_AF-A0A4V1UKM9-F1
#
_entry.id   AF-A0A4V1UKM9-F1
#
_cell.length_a   1.000
_cell.length_b   1.000
_cell.length_c   1.000
_cell.angle_alpha   90.00
_cell.angle_beta   90.00
_cell.angle_gamma   90.00
#
_symmetry.space_group_name_H-M   'P 1'
#
loop_
_entity.id
_entity.type
_entity.pdbx_description
1 polymer ?
#
loop_
_entity_poly.entity_id
_entity_poly.type
_entity_poly.pdbx_seq_one_letter_code
_entity_poly.pdbx_strand_id
1 'polypeptide(L)'
;LQQRLNRKTVDAKAMQAFPAAVIAYDLLAQDGEDLRSLPLRDRRKRLEALVAEHTGERLHLSPVVDYADWDQLARLRADPPVGAAAEGLMLKRWDSPYLAGRPKGPWFKWKRDPHVIDAVLMYAQRGHGKRSSFYSDYTFGVWTPEGALTPVGKAYFGFTDEELKQLDKFVRDHTIDRFGPVRSVRAERDFGLVLEIAFEGLNRSTRHKSGVAMRFPRVSRIRWDKPAREANTIDDVMDLLDAIESGGGRIAKA
;
A
#
# COMPACT_ATOMS: atom_id res chain seq x y z
N LEU A 1 -14.69 6.41 3.09
CA LEU A 1 -14.52 6.66 4.54
C LEU A 1 -13.64 7.87 4.87
N GLN A 2 -12.46 8.05 4.25
CA GLN A 2 -11.50 9.10 4.63
C GLN A 2 -12.06 10.53 4.63
N GLN A 3 -12.94 10.88 3.68
CA GLN A 3 -13.64 12.18 3.63
C GLN A 3 -14.58 12.43 4.83
N ARG A 4 -14.92 11.38 5.58
CA ARG A 4 -15.77 11.44 6.79
C ARG A 4 -14.97 11.32 8.09
N LEU A 5 -13.73 10.84 8.06
CA LEU A 5 -12.91 10.69 9.26
C LEU A 5 -12.58 12.07 9.86
N ASN A 6 -12.46 12.14 11.19
CA ASN A 6 -12.18 13.35 11.97
C ASN A 6 -13.23 14.47 11.92
N ARG A 7 -14.42 14.21 11.36
CA ARG A 7 -15.56 15.13 11.42
C ARG A 7 -16.50 14.74 12.57
N LYS A 8 -16.79 15.67 13.47
CA LYS A 8 -17.76 15.46 14.57
C LYS A 8 -19.20 15.43 14.06
N THR A 9 -19.50 16.27 13.06
CA THR A 9 -20.80 16.34 12.39
C THR A 9 -20.58 16.25 10.87
N VAL A 10 -21.49 15.55 10.19
CA VAL A 10 -21.44 15.34 8.73
C VAL A 10 -22.82 15.70 8.19
N ASP A 11 -22.87 16.63 7.23
CA ASP A 11 -24.13 17.06 6.62
C ASP A 11 -24.78 15.97 5.74
N ALA A 12 -26.05 16.15 5.40
CA ALA A 12 -26.83 15.18 4.63
C ALA A 12 -26.23 14.91 3.24
N LYS A 13 -25.67 15.94 2.60
CA LYS A 13 -25.05 15.82 1.26
C LYS A 13 -23.83 14.91 1.31
N ALA A 14 -22.96 15.09 2.30
CA ALA A 14 -21.79 14.25 2.50
C ALA A 14 -22.16 12.83 2.95
N MET A 15 -23.24 12.65 3.72
CA MET A 15 -23.75 11.32 4.05
C MET A 15 -24.27 10.57 2.82
N GLN A 16 -24.94 11.26 1.89
CA GLN A 16 -25.41 10.69 0.63
C GLN A 16 -24.26 10.41 -0.35
N ALA A 17 -23.32 11.35 -0.49
CA ALA A 17 -22.19 11.21 -1.40
C ALA A 17 -21.17 10.14 -0.94
N PHE A 18 -21.05 9.93 0.37
CA PHE A 18 -20.07 9.01 0.96
C PHE A 18 -20.74 8.09 2.00
N PRO A 19 -21.58 7.15 1.57
CA PRO A 19 -22.18 6.17 2.46
C PRO A 19 -21.08 5.36 3.16
N ALA A 20 -21.39 4.88 4.36
CA ALA A 20 -20.49 4.01 5.12
C ALA A 20 -21.29 2.94 5.84
N ALA A 21 -20.70 1.77 5.93
CA ALA A 21 -21.19 0.62 6.65
C ALA A 21 -20.09 0.07 7.57
N VAL A 22 -20.50 -0.69 8.59
CA VAL A 22 -19.60 -1.42 9.48
C VAL A 22 -19.49 -2.85 8.97
N ILE A 23 -18.26 -3.33 8.77
CA ILE A 23 -17.98 -4.75 8.53
C ILE A 23 -17.41 -5.31 9.83
N ALA A 24 -18.26 -5.95 10.63
CA ALA A 24 -17.93 -6.50 11.93
C ALA A 24 -17.19 -7.84 11.78
N TYR A 25 -16.10 -8.00 12.55
CA TYR A 25 -15.21 -9.17 12.43
C TYR A 25 -14.88 -9.85 13.78
N ASP A 26 -15.34 -9.28 14.89
CA ASP A 26 -15.22 -9.85 16.25
C ASP A 26 -16.28 -9.21 17.17
N LEU A 27 -16.57 -9.87 18.30
CA LEU A 27 -17.46 -9.37 19.35
C LEU A 27 -16.73 -9.49 20.69
N LEU A 28 -16.41 -8.35 21.30
CA LEU A 28 -15.56 -8.31 22.50
C LEU A 28 -16.36 -8.29 23.80
N ALA A 29 -17.61 -7.85 23.75
CA ALA A 29 -18.53 -7.80 24.89
C ALA A 29 -19.97 -7.87 24.39
N GLN A 30 -20.86 -8.39 25.21
CA GLN A 30 -22.30 -8.48 24.94
C GLN A 30 -23.06 -8.43 26.27
N ASP A 31 -24.07 -7.59 26.40
CA ASP A 31 -24.96 -7.51 27.57
C ASP A 31 -24.23 -7.40 28.93
N GLY A 32 -23.10 -6.68 28.96
CA GLY A 32 -22.26 -6.51 30.15
C GLY A 32 -21.26 -7.64 30.41
N GLU A 33 -21.30 -8.74 29.65
CA GLU A 33 -20.32 -9.82 29.68
C GLU A 33 -19.09 -9.47 28.83
N ASP A 34 -17.90 -9.65 29.40
CA ASP A 34 -16.63 -9.58 28.66
C ASP A 34 -16.32 -10.91 27.98
N LEU A 35 -16.27 -10.91 26.65
CA LEU A 35 -16.08 -12.12 25.84
C LEU A 35 -14.63 -12.34 25.44
N ARG A 36 -13.69 -11.44 25.79
CA ARG A 36 -12.31 -11.47 25.27
C ARG A 36 -11.56 -12.75 25.65
N SER A 37 -11.87 -13.37 26.78
CA SER A 37 -11.29 -14.64 27.22
C SER A 37 -11.77 -15.84 26.41
N LEU A 38 -12.94 -15.75 25.76
CA LEU A 38 -13.49 -16.83 24.95
C LEU A 38 -12.69 -17.02 23.67
N PRO A 39 -12.59 -18.25 23.14
CA PRO A 39 -12.03 -18.53 21.82
C PRO A 39 -12.74 -17.74 20.70
N LEU A 40 -12.00 -17.35 19.65
CA LEU A 40 -12.53 -16.60 18.51
C LEU A 40 -13.76 -17.29 17.88
N ARG A 41 -13.75 -18.61 17.77
CA ARG A 41 -14.90 -19.39 17.27
C ARG A 41 -16.20 -19.12 18.03
N ASP A 42 -16.11 -18.95 19.35
CA ASP A 42 -17.29 -18.77 20.22
C ASP A 42 -17.75 -17.31 20.18
N ARG A 43 -16.80 -16.36 20.18
CA ARG A 43 -17.10 -14.93 19.92
C ARG A 43 -17.73 -14.72 18.55
N ARG A 44 -17.25 -15.45 17.53
CA ARG A 44 -17.76 -15.38 16.16
C ARG A 44 -19.21 -15.87 16.06
N LYS A 45 -19.55 -16.99 16.70
CA LYS A 45 -20.95 -17.47 16.76
C LYS A 45 -21.88 -16.43 17.37
N ARG A 46 -21.47 -15.80 18.48
CA ARG A 46 -22.25 -14.73 19.13
C ARG A 46 -22.38 -13.49 18.22
N LEU A 47 -21.30 -13.12 17.53
CA LEU A 47 -21.33 -12.04 16.54
C LEU A 47 -22.30 -12.32 15.38
N GLU A 48 -22.30 -13.56 14.87
CA GLU A 48 -23.19 -13.98 13.79
C GLU A 48 -24.66 -13.89 14.19
N ALA A 49 -25.00 -14.37 15.39
CA ALA A 49 -26.35 -14.22 15.95
C ALA A 49 -26.75 -12.74 16.09
N LEU A 50 -25.88 -11.91 16.66
CA LEU A 50 -26.13 -10.48 16.85
C LEU A 50 -26.39 -9.76 15.52
N VAL A 51 -25.61 -10.06 14.47
CA VAL A 51 -25.83 -9.42 13.16
C VAL A 51 -27.08 -9.97 12.48
N ALA A 52 -27.42 -11.25 12.65
CA ALA A 52 -28.65 -11.82 12.10
C ALA A 52 -29.93 -11.20 12.71
N GLU A 53 -29.89 -10.82 13.99
CA GLU A 53 -31.00 -10.12 14.66
C GLU A 53 -31.06 -8.63 14.30
N HIS A 54 -30.00 -8.07 13.71
CA HIS A 54 -29.95 -6.65 13.36
C HIS A 54 -30.65 -6.37 12.02
N THR A 55 -31.67 -5.51 12.04
CA THR A 55 -32.45 -5.17 10.84
C THR A 55 -31.83 -4.09 9.95
N GLY A 56 -30.73 -3.47 10.39
CA GLY A 56 -30.09 -2.35 9.68
C GLY A 56 -29.19 -2.79 8.53
N GLU A 57 -29.35 -2.15 7.36
CA GLU A 57 -28.58 -2.45 6.14
C GLU A 57 -27.10 -2.04 6.18
N ARG A 58 -26.65 -1.36 7.25
CA ARG A 58 -25.29 -0.79 7.35
C ARG A 58 -24.36 -1.56 8.29
N LEU A 59 -24.79 -2.72 8.79
CA LEU A 59 -23.98 -3.65 9.56
C LEU A 59 -23.85 -4.95 8.78
N HIS A 60 -22.62 -5.32 8.44
CA HIS A 60 -22.31 -6.54 7.72
C HIS A 60 -21.31 -7.37 8.53
N LEU A 61 -21.30 -8.67 8.31
CA LEU A 61 -20.26 -9.56 8.82
C LEU A 61 -19.09 -9.61 7.84
N SER A 62 -17.86 -9.57 8.34
CA SER A 62 -16.74 -10.05 7.54
C SER A 62 -16.96 -11.54 7.23
N PRO A 63 -16.82 -11.99 5.98
CA PRO A 63 -16.98 -13.40 5.66
C PRO A 63 -15.88 -14.24 6.31
N VAL A 64 -16.25 -15.44 6.75
CA VAL A 64 -15.27 -16.52 6.97
C VAL A 64 -14.97 -17.11 5.60
N VAL A 65 -13.69 -17.29 5.30
CA VAL A 65 -13.24 -17.74 3.99
C VAL A 65 -12.86 -19.20 4.11
N ASP A 66 -13.67 -20.07 3.51
CA ASP A 66 -13.36 -21.49 3.39
C ASP A 66 -12.31 -21.72 2.30
N TYR A 67 -11.42 -22.67 2.53
CA TYR A 67 -10.37 -23.05 1.59
C TYR A 67 -9.99 -24.52 1.82
N ALA A 68 -9.65 -25.22 0.74
CA ALA A 68 -9.23 -26.62 0.76
C ALA A 68 -7.72 -26.76 1.01
N ASP A 69 -6.92 -25.84 0.46
CA ASP A 69 -5.46 -25.89 0.50
C ASP A 69 -4.84 -24.48 0.43
N TRP A 70 -3.51 -24.44 0.55
CA TRP A 70 -2.74 -23.20 0.52
C TRP A 70 -2.77 -22.48 -0.83
N ASP A 71 -2.91 -23.21 -1.93
CA ASP A 71 -2.95 -22.62 -3.28
C ASP A 71 -4.27 -21.90 -3.51
N GLN A 72 -5.38 -22.50 -3.08
CA GLN A 72 -6.68 -21.85 -3.08
C GLN A 72 -6.68 -20.62 -2.17
N LEU A 73 -6.09 -20.73 -0.97
CA LEU A 73 -5.99 -19.59 -0.06
C LEU A 73 -5.13 -18.46 -0.65
N ALA A 74 -4.06 -18.79 -1.38
CA ALA A 74 -3.24 -17.80 -2.09
C ALA A 74 -4.02 -17.10 -3.21
N ARG A 75 -4.88 -17.82 -3.95
CA ARG A 75 -5.79 -17.23 -4.94
C ARG A 75 -6.80 -16.29 -4.28
N LEU A 76 -7.43 -16.73 -3.18
CA LEU A 76 -8.37 -15.92 -2.38
C LEU A 76 -7.70 -14.70 -1.74
N ARG A 77 -6.41 -14.78 -1.39
CA ARG A 77 -5.62 -13.63 -0.97
C ARG A 77 -5.47 -12.62 -2.09
N ALA A 78 -5.15 -13.10 -3.29
CA ALA A 78 -4.91 -12.25 -4.44
C ALA A 78 -6.20 -11.56 -4.93
N ASP A 79 -7.34 -12.25 -4.81
CA ASP A 79 -8.67 -11.75 -5.15
C ASP A 79 -9.69 -12.09 -4.05
N PRO A 80 -9.80 -11.26 -2.99
CA PRO A 80 -10.68 -11.54 -1.86
C PRO A 80 -12.18 -11.45 -2.23
N PRO A 81 -13.04 -12.30 -1.63
CA PRO A 81 -14.46 -12.38 -1.98
C PRO A 81 -15.27 -11.12 -1.63
N VAL A 82 -14.73 -10.24 -0.78
CA VAL A 82 -15.33 -8.93 -0.47
C VAL A 82 -15.02 -7.86 -1.53
N GLY A 83 -14.33 -8.24 -2.61
CA GLY A 83 -14.01 -7.41 -3.76
C GLY A 83 -12.67 -6.68 -3.66
N ALA A 84 -12.36 -5.93 -4.72
CA ALA A 84 -11.07 -5.28 -4.94
C ALA A 84 -10.63 -4.30 -3.83
N ALA A 85 -11.55 -3.84 -2.98
CA ALA A 85 -11.25 -2.95 -1.86
C ALA A 85 -10.50 -3.65 -0.70
N ALA A 86 -10.57 -4.98 -0.58
CA ALA A 86 -9.85 -5.68 0.48
C ALA A 86 -8.36 -5.78 0.18
N GLU A 87 -7.51 -5.37 1.13
CA GLU A 87 -6.05 -5.42 0.99
C GLU A 87 -5.47 -6.84 0.99
N GLY A 88 -6.28 -7.88 1.21
CA GLY A 88 -5.89 -9.29 1.32
C GLY A 88 -6.74 -10.01 2.37
N LEU A 89 -6.15 -10.97 3.08
CA LEU A 89 -6.82 -11.77 4.11
C LEU A 89 -6.32 -11.47 5.52
N MET A 90 -7.22 -11.65 6.48
CA MET A 90 -6.87 -11.75 7.90
C MET A 90 -6.81 -13.21 8.29
N LEU A 91 -5.64 -13.71 8.67
CA LEU A 91 -5.51 -15.05 9.25
C LEU A 91 -5.64 -14.92 10.76
N LYS A 92 -6.62 -15.58 11.35
CA LYS A 92 -6.86 -15.54 12.79
C LYS A 92 -6.88 -16.95 13.35
N ARG A 93 -6.12 -17.17 14.42
CA ARG A 93 -6.12 -18.44 15.15
C ARG A 93 -7.50 -18.67 15.80
N TRP A 94 -8.19 -19.72 15.37
CA TRP A 94 -9.61 -19.98 15.64
C TRP A 94 -9.93 -20.25 17.12
N ASP A 95 -8.98 -20.84 17.84
CA ASP A 95 -9.05 -21.15 19.27
C ASP A 95 -8.48 -20.05 20.17
N SER A 96 -8.03 -18.90 19.61
CA SER A 96 -7.37 -17.86 20.40
C SER A 96 -8.35 -16.92 21.15
N PRO A 97 -8.01 -16.48 22.38
CA PRO A 97 -8.68 -15.36 23.02
C PRO A 97 -8.36 -14.04 22.28
N TYR A 98 -9.13 -13.00 22.57
CA TYR A 98 -8.78 -11.64 22.14
C TYR A 98 -7.73 -11.06 23.10
N LEU A 99 -6.57 -10.71 22.55
CA LEU A 99 -5.46 -10.12 23.31
C LEU A 99 -5.31 -8.65 22.95
N ALA A 100 -5.44 -7.78 23.96
CA ALA A 100 -5.30 -6.33 23.78
C ALA A 100 -3.85 -5.95 23.41
N GLY A 101 -3.70 -4.85 22.68
CA GLY A 101 -2.40 -4.32 22.27
C GLY A 101 -1.95 -4.85 20.91
N ARG A 102 -0.66 -5.23 20.79
CA ARG A 102 -0.05 -5.72 19.55
C ARG A 102 0.65 -7.08 19.77
N PRO A 103 -0.09 -8.11 20.22
CA PRO A 103 0.47 -9.44 20.41
C PRO A 103 0.93 -10.02 19.08
N LYS A 104 2.06 -10.73 19.09
CA LYS A 104 2.50 -11.52 17.94
C LYS A 104 1.83 -12.89 17.98
N GLY A 105 1.33 -13.37 16.84
CA GLY A 105 0.94 -14.77 16.68
C GLY A 105 -0.55 -15.04 16.45
N PRO A 106 -1.50 -14.52 17.25
CA PRO A 106 -2.90 -14.87 17.08
C PRO A 106 -3.43 -14.48 15.70
N TRP A 107 -3.12 -13.26 15.25
CA TRP A 107 -3.66 -12.69 14.01
C TRP A 107 -2.54 -12.20 13.10
N PHE A 108 -2.66 -12.50 11.81
CA PHE A 108 -1.77 -12.02 10.75
C PHE A 108 -2.56 -11.31 9.67
N LYS A 109 -1.99 -10.21 9.18
CA LYS A 109 -2.46 -9.52 7.97
C LYS A 109 -1.70 -10.12 6.79
N TRP A 110 -2.36 -10.95 6.00
CA TRP A 110 -1.77 -11.49 4.78
C TRP A 110 -2.25 -10.69 3.59
N LYS A 111 -1.54 -9.58 3.33
CA LYS A 111 -1.88 -8.66 2.25
C LYS A 111 -1.62 -9.28 0.87
N ARG A 112 -2.29 -8.75 -0.15
CA ARG A 112 -1.95 -8.92 -1.56
C ARG A 112 -0.50 -8.49 -1.82
N ASP A 113 0.06 -9.01 -2.90
CA ASP A 113 1.36 -8.55 -3.36
C ASP A 113 1.24 -7.08 -3.80
N PRO A 114 2.24 -6.24 -3.50
CA PRO A 114 2.20 -4.86 -3.90
C PRO A 114 2.22 -4.75 -5.42
N HIS A 115 1.70 -3.64 -5.94
CA HIS A 115 1.99 -3.25 -7.31
C HIS A 115 3.45 -2.81 -7.41
N VAL A 116 4.05 -3.01 -8.57
CA VAL A 116 5.44 -2.62 -8.84
C VAL A 116 5.54 -1.82 -10.13
N ILE A 117 6.44 -0.84 -10.14
CA ILE A 117 6.91 -0.18 -11.36
C ILE A 117 8.43 -0.02 -11.29
N ASP A 118 9.09 0.02 -12.44
CA ASP A 118 10.48 0.43 -12.54
C ASP A 118 10.53 1.94 -12.81
N ALA A 119 11.13 2.71 -11.90
CA ALA A 119 11.22 4.17 -11.99
C ALA A 119 12.67 4.65 -11.87
N VAL A 120 12.99 5.79 -12.50
CA VAL A 120 14.34 6.36 -12.48
C VAL A 120 14.51 7.28 -11.28
N LEU A 121 15.62 7.12 -10.54
CA LEU A 121 16.02 8.01 -9.45
C LEU A 121 16.31 9.43 -10.00
N MET A 122 15.57 10.44 -9.52
CA MET A 122 15.72 11.83 -9.96
C MET A 122 16.38 12.71 -8.90
N TYR A 123 15.90 12.59 -7.65
CA TYR A 123 16.39 13.41 -6.55
C TYR A 123 16.63 12.57 -5.31
N ALA A 124 17.59 12.99 -4.51
CA ALA A 124 17.89 12.36 -3.23
C ALA A 124 18.07 13.43 -2.15
N GLN A 125 17.43 13.21 -1.00
CA GLN A 125 17.49 14.10 0.16
C GLN A 125 18.22 13.40 1.32
N ARG A 126 18.97 14.19 2.10
CA ARG A 126 19.59 13.68 3.34
C ARG A 126 18.54 13.16 4.31
N GLY A 127 18.84 12.02 4.92
CA GLY A 127 18.04 11.45 5.99
C GLY A 127 18.05 12.29 7.26
N HIS A 128 17.28 11.83 8.24
CA HIS A 128 17.24 12.41 9.58
C HIS A 128 17.73 11.40 10.63
N GLY A 129 18.13 11.88 11.81
CA GLY A 129 18.57 11.04 12.93
C GLY A 129 19.75 10.13 12.56
N LYS A 130 19.58 8.82 12.77
CA LYS A 130 20.61 7.79 12.50
C LYS A 130 21.07 7.74 11.03
N ARG A 131 20.28 8.26 10.08
CA ARG A 131 20.60 8.29 8.64
C ARG A 131 21.00 9.68 8.14
N SER A 132 21.32 10.62 9.03
CA SER A 132 21.65 12.01 8.67
C SER A 132 22.89 12.18 7.78
N SER A 133 23.82 11.22 7.82
CA SER A 133 25.00 11.19 6.94
C SER A 133 24.71 10.68 5.53
N PHE A 134 23.57 10.01 5.32
CA PHE A 134 23.21 9.36 4.07
C PHE A 134 22.11 10.12 3.33
N TYR A 135 22.16 10.09 2.00
CA TYR A 135 20.96 10.28 1.19
C TYR A 135 20.08 9.04 1.36
N SER A 136 18.86 9.20 1.85
CA SER A 136 17.99 8.05 2.18
C SER A 136 16.54 8.27 1.81
N ASP A 137 16.26 9.36 1.11
CA ASP A 137 14.92 9.77 0.75
C ASP A 137 14.89 10.18 -0.73
N TYR A 138 14.31 9.31 -1.55
CA TYR A 138 14.51 9.27 -3.00
C TYR A 138 13.24 9.65 -3.73
N THR A 139 13.30 10.67 -4.56
CA THR A 139 12.24 11.00 -5.52
C THR A 139 12.55 10.32 -6.84
N PHE A 140 11.56 9.62 -7.38
CA PHE A 140 11.69 8.85 -8.61
C PHE A 140 10.59 9.23 -9.60
N GLY A 141 10.89 9.05 -10.87
CA GLY A 141 10.01 9.39 -11.98
C GLY A 141 9.98 8.35 -13.07
N VAL A 142 8.98 8.49 -13.93
CA VAL A 142 8.76 7.67 -15.13
C VAL A 142 8.87 8.54 -16.37
N TRP A 143 9.11 7.92 -17.52
CA TRP A 143 9.27 8.64 -18.79
C TRP A 143 7.93 9.16 -19.31
N THR A 144 7.91 10.40 -19.77
CA THR A 144 6.78 10.97 -20.52
C THR A 144 6.98 10.73 -22.02
N PRO A 145 5.91 10.84 -22.84
CA PRO A 145 6.02 10.71 -24.30
C PRO A 145 7.04 11.68 -24.93
N GLU A 146 7.27 12.83 -24.31
CA GLU A 146 8.25 13.83 -24.74
C GLU A 146 9.70 13.45 -24.41
N GLY A 147 9.93 12.31 -23.75
CA GLY A 147 11.26 11.84 -23.35
C GLY A 147 11.81 12.55 -22.10
N ALA A 148 10.96 13.19 -21.31
CA ALA A 148 11.32 13.78 -20.02
C ALA A 148 10.89 12.87 -18.85
N LEU A 149 11.48 13.02 -17.67
CA LEU A 149 11.01 12.34 -16.46
C LEU A 149 9.97 13.17 -15.73
N THR A 150 8.89 12.53 -15.26
CA THR A 150 7.90 13.13 -14.37
C THR A 150 7.89 12.42 -13.01
N PRO A 151 8.00 13.14 -11.87
CA PRO A 151 7.97 12.51 -10.56
C PRO A 151 6.62 11.83 -10.27
N VAL A 152 6.66 10.58 -9.82
CA VAL A 152 5.45 9.81 -9.46
C VAL A 152 5.40 9.41 -7.98
N GLY A 153 6.50 9.57 -7.26
CA GLY A 153 6.54 9.26 -5.85
C GLY A 153 7.89 9.51 -5.19
N LYS A 154 7.93 9.17 -3.91
CA LYS A 154 9.09 9.34 -3.06
C LYS A 154 9.17 8.21 -2.05
N ALA A 155 10.33 7.56 -1.92
CA ALA A 155 10.54 6.43 -1.03
C ALA A 155 11.76 6.65 -0.13
N TYR A 156 11.60 6.30 1.15
CA TYR A 156 12.62 6.50 2.19
C TYR A 156 13.05 5.19 2.89
N PHE A 157 12.56 4.05 2.39
CA PHE A 157 12.84 2.72 2.93
C PHE A 157 12.66 1.65 1.86
N GLY A 158 12.92 0.38 2.24
CA GLY A 158 12.85 -0.76 1.34
C GLY A 158 14.21 -1.25 0.83
N PHE A 159 15.28 -0.81 1.50
CA PHE A 159 16.66 -1.21 1.21
C PHE A 159 17.36 -1.54 2.52
N THR A 160 18.30 -2.46 2.45
CA THR A 160 19.24 -2.81 3.52
C THR A 160 20.24 -1.69 3.78
N ASP A 161 20.97 -1.77 4.89
CA ASP A 161 22.02 -0.79 5.18
C ASP A 161 23.19 -0.85 4.17
N GLU A 162 23.40 -2.00 3.51
CA GLU A 162 24.41 -2.13 2.46
C GLU A 162 23.95 -1.48 1.15
N GLU A 163 22.71 -1.74 0.74
CA GLU A 163 22.08 -1.06 -0.40
C GLU A 163 22.01 0.46 -0.18
N LEU A 164 21.77 0.92 1.05
CA LEU A 164 21.82 2.35 1.38
C LEU A 164 23.20 2.96 1.07
N LYS A 165 24.31 2.27 1.36
CA LYS A 165 25.64 2.76 1.02
C LYS A 165 25.85 2.82 -0.49
N GLN A 166 25.36 1.81 -1.22
CA GLN A 166 25.45 1.79 -2.69
C GLN A 166 24.69 2.96 -3.32
N LEU A 167 23.45 3.21 -2.84
CA LEU A 167 22.64 4.33 -3.29
C LEU A 167 23.28 5.67 -2.94
N ASP A 168 23.78 5.82 -1.71
CA ASP A 168 24.46 7.05 -1.28
C ASP A 168 25.71 7.32 -2.13
N LYS A 169 26.51 6.30 -2.44
CA LYS A 169 27.65 6.41 -3.35
C LYS A 169 27.20 6.86 -4.75
N PHE A 170 26.19 6.19 -5.32
CA PHE A 170 25.66 6.54 -6.63
C PHE A 170 25.18 8.00 -6.69
N VAL A 171 24.43 8.45 -5.67
CA VAL A 171 23.95 9.83 -5.57
C VAL A 171 25.10 10.83 -5.53
N ARG A 172 26.16 10.55 -4.77
CA ARG A 172 27.32 11.44 -4.66
C ARG A 172 28.09 11.54 -5.97
N ASP A 173 28.32 10.42 -6.63
CA ASP A 173 29.10 10.34 -7.87
C ASP A 173 28.36 11.02 -9.05
N HIS A 174 27.02 11.05 -9.02
CA HIS A 174 26.19 11.50 -10.14
C HIS A 174 25.29 12.69 -9.80
N THR A 175 25.63 13.45 -8.75
CA THR A 175 24.96 14.73 -8.46
C THR A 175 25.25 15.74 -9.57
N ILE A 176 24.20 16.32 -10.16
CA ILE A 176 24.31 17.43 -11.13
C ILE A 176 24.01 18.78 -10.49
N ASP A 177 23.04 18.85 -9.58
CA ASP A 177 22.64 20.10 -8.90
C ASP A 177 22.40 19.90 -7.40
N ARG A 178 22.45 21.01 -6.66
CA ARG A 178 22.31 21.02 -5.19
C ARG A 178 21.27 22.06 -4.76
N PHE A 179 20.27 21.61 -4.00
CA PHE A 179 19.20 22.45 -3.45
C PHE A 179 19.10 22.21 -1.94
N GLY A 180 19.95 22.90 -1.16
CA GLY A 180 20.07 22.67 0.27
C GLY A 180 20.37 21.19 0.60
N PRO A 181 19.49 20.47 1.33
CA PRO A 181 19.68 19.05 1.65
C PRO A 181 19.38 18.09 0.48
N VAL A 182 18.83 18.60 -0.63
CA VAL A 182 18.43 17.82 -1.80
C VAL A 182 19.52 17.85 -2.86
N ARG A 183 19.70 16.73 -3.56
CA ARG A 183 20.56 16.56 -4.74
C ARG A 183 19.71 16.20 -5.93
N SER A 184 19.94 16.86 -7.05
CA SER A 184 19.52 16.38 -8.36
C SER A 184 20.54 15.37 -8.85
N VAL A 185 20.09 14.20 -9.27
CA VAL A 185 20.93 13.10 -9.74
C VAL A 185 20.78 13.00 -11.25
N ARG A 186 21.88 12.75 -11.96
CA ARG A 186 21.86 12.58 -13.42
C ARG A 186 20.90 11.46 -13.81
N ALA A 187 19.86 11.84 -14.56
CA ALA A 187 18.77 10.96 -14.97
C ALA A 187 18.34 11.31 -16.40
N GLU A 188 19.04 10.70 -17.35
CA GLU A 188 18.88 10.83 -18.79
C GLU A 188 18.38 9.50 -19.37
N ARG A 189 17.90 9.51 -20.61
CA ARG A 189 17.34 8.32 -21.26
C ARG A 189 18.36 7.18 -21.31
N ASP A 190 19.63 7.52 -21.48
CA ASP A 190 20.72 6.57 -21.69
C ASP A 190 21.57 6.37 -20.43
N PHE A 191 21.25 7.09 -19.35
CA PHE A 191 22.02 7.07 -18.11
C PHE A 191 21.12 7.39 -16.92
N GLY A 192 21.02 6.49 -15.94
CA GLY A 192 20.30 6.73 -14.71
C GLY A 192 20.17 5.45 -13.90
N LEU A 193 19.80 5.58 -12.63
CA LEU A 193 19.56 4.43 -11.76
C LEU A 193 18.08 4.08 -11.73
N VAL A 194 17.74 2.86 -12.14
CA VAL A 194 16.39 2.33 -12.07
C VAL A 194 16.16 1.68 -10.70
N LEU A 195 15.03 2.00 -10.09
CA LEU A 195 14.54 1.42 -8.85
C LEU A 195 13.22 0.73 -9.15
N GLU A 196 13.10 -0.54 -8.76
CA GLU A 196 11.81 -1.21 -8.71
C GLU A 196 11.09 -0.70 -7.46
N ILE A 197 9.96 -0.03 -7.65
CA ILE A 197 9.17 0.60 -6.59
C ILE A 197 7.91 -0.22 -6.35
N ALA A 198 7.78 -0.76 -5.14
CA ALA A 198 6.58 -1.43 -4.68
C ALA A 198 5.63 -0.44 -3.96
N PHE A 199 4.33 -0.53 -4.20
CA PHE A 199 3.32 0.35 -3.59
C PHE A 199 1.96 -0.35 -3.38
N GLU A 200 1.12 0.22 -2.52
CA GLU A 200 -0.19 -0.35 -2.19
C GLU A 200 -1.34 0.12 -3.11
N GLY A 201 -1.15 1.23 -3.82
CA GLY A 201 -2.14 1.71 -4.79
C GLY A 201 -1.80 3.08 -5.37
N LEU A 202 -2.58 3.51 -6.36
CA LEU A 202 -2.49 4.81 -7.03
C LEU A 202 -3.79 5.58 -6.87
N ASN A 203 -3.73 6.90 -6.95
CA ASN A 203 -4.91 7.76 -7.07
C ASN A 203 -4.64 8.85 -8.09
N ARG A 204 -5.69 9.30 -8.79
CA ARG A 204 -5.64 10.54 -9.59
C ARG A 204 -5.33 11.75 -8.70
N SER A 205 -4.50 12.67 -9.19
CA SER A 205 -4.05 13.83 -8.43
C SER A 205 -3.86 15.07 -9.31
N THR A 206 -4.56 16.16 -8.98
CA THR A 206 -4.36 17.46 -9.62
C THR A 206 -3.17 18.25 -9.06
N ARG A 207 -2.55 17.77 -7.97
CA ARG A 207 -1.43 18.45 -7.30
C ARG A 207 -0.07 18.04 -7.85
N HIS A 208 0.04 16.84 -8.40
CA HIS A 208 1.29 16.30 -8.92
C HIS A 208 1.32 16.44 -10.44
N LYS A 209 2.48 16.84 -10.99
CA LYS A 209 2.65 17.02 -12.44
C LYS A 209 2.34 15.75 -13.24
N SER A 210 2.61 14.59 -12.66
CA SER A 210 2.30 13.28 -13.24
C SER A 210 0.81 12.94 -13.26
N GLY A 211 -0.05 13.71 -12.61
CA GLY A 211 -1.48 13.40 -12.53
C GLY A 211 -1.81 12.28 -11.54
N VAL A 212 -0.83 11.74 -10.81
CA VAL A 212 -1.00 10.59 -9.91
C VAL A 212 -0.37 10.82 -8.53
N ALA A 213 -0.90 10.12 -7.53
CA ALA A 213 -0.35 10.06 -6.18
C ALA A 213 -0.21 8.59 -5.74
N MET A 214 1.03 8.15 -5.55
CA MET A 214 1.36 6.78 -5.13
C MET A 214 1.24 6.58 -3.62
N ARG A 215 0.59 5.49 -3.21
CA ARG A 215 0.36 5.16 -1.79
C ARG A 215 1.42 4.19 -1.27
N PHE A 216 2.09 4.60 -0.21
CA PHE A 216 3.13 3.84 0.49
C PHE A 216 4.21 3.23 -0.43
N PRO A 217 4.81 4.03 -1.33
CA PRO A 217 5.95 3.58 -2.11
C PRO A 217 7.13 3.16 -1.23
N ARG A 218 7.78 2.09 -1.63
CA ARG A 218 9.07 1.65 -1.09
C ARG A 218 9.94 1.11 -2.21
N VAL A 219 11.26 1.18 -2.02
CA VAL A 219 12.17 0.46 -2.91
C VAL A 219 11.93 -1.04 -2.67
N SER A 220 11.66 -1.79 -3.74
CA SER A 220 11.58 -3.25 -3.73
C SER A 220 12.96 -3.83 -4.00
N ARG A 221 13.64 -3.26 -5.01
CA ARG A 221 14.96 -3.69 -5.47
C ARG A 221 15.65 -2.57 -6.24
N ILE A 222 16.98 -2.52 -6.19
CA ILE A 222 17.79 -1.66 -7.06
C ILE A 222 18.07 -2.42 -8.36
N ARG A 223 17.68 -1.84 -9.50
CA ARG A 223 17.77 -2.48 -10.83
C ARG A 223 19.04 -2.08 -11.57
N TRP A 224 20.19 -2.50 -11.04
CA TRP A 224 21.49 -2.31 -11.70
C TRP A 224 21.56 -2.95 -13.08
N ASP A 225 20.72 -3.96 -13.32
CA ASP A 225 20.56 -4.70 -14.55
C ASP A 225 19.78 -3.94 -15.63
N LYS A 226 19.03 -2.89 -15.27
CA LYS A 226 18.06 -2.25 -16.16
C LYS A 226 18.51 -0.86 -16.59
N PRO A 227 18.66 -0.59 -17.90
CA PRO A 227 18.99 0.75 -18.38
C PRO A 227 17.82 1.71 -18.17
N ALA A 228 18.13 3.00 -17.95
CA ALA A 228 17.11 4.01 -17.64
C ALA A 228 16.00 4.09 -18.70
N ARG A 229 16.32 3.95 -19.99
CA ARG A 229 15.33 3.98 -21.10
C ARG A 229 14.23 2.91 -21.01
N GLU A 230 14.47 1.82 -20.29
CA GLU A 230 13.52 0.72 -20.13
C GLU A 230 12.66 0.85 -18.87
N ALA A 231 12.90 1.88 -18.04
CA ALA A 231 12.01 2.21 -16.95
C ALA A 231 10.59 2.52 -17.48
N ASN A 232 9.59 2.34 -16.63
CA ASN A 232 8.20 2.55 -17.00
C ASN A 232 7.97 3.98 -17.48
N THR A 233 6.90 4.10 -18.28
CA THR A 233 6.37 5.36 -18.78
C THR A 233 5.21 5.84 -17.91
N ILE A 234 4.80 7.09 -18.11
CA ILE A 234 3.59 7.62 -17.46
C ILE A 234 2.33 6.88 -17.94
N ASP A 235 2.31 6.44 -19.20
CA ASP A 235 1.18 5.67 -19.75
C ASP A 235 1.05 4.33 -19.04
N ASP A 236 2.15 3.61 -18.78
CA ASP A 236 2.14 2.37 -17.98
C ASP A 236 1.52 2.59 -16.59
N VAL A 237 1.83 3.73 -15.96
CA VAL A 237 1.31 4.08 -14.63
C VAL A 237 -0.17 4.41 -14.68
N MET A 238 -0.64 5.08 -15.74
CA MET A 238 -2.04 5.43 -15.93
C MET A 238 -2.89 4.19 -16.28
N ASP A 239 -2.39 3.30 -17.12
CA ASP A 239 -3.02 2.02 -17.43
C ASP A 239 -3.17 1.16 -16.16
N LEU A 240 -2.12 1.13 -15.32
CA LEU A 240 -2.20 0.45 -14.04
C LEU A 240 -3.21 1.11 -13.09
N LEU A 241 -3.29 2.44 -13.07
CA LEU A 241 -4.28 3.16 -12.28
C LEU A 241 -5.72 2.81 -12.72
N ASP A 242 -5.98 2.80 -14.02
CA ASP A 242 -7.28 2.43 -14.57
C ASP A 242 -7.63 0.96 -14.28
N ALA A 243 -6.64 0.08 -14.34
CA ALA A 243 -6.79 -1.32 -13.93
C ALA A 243 -7.10 -1.46 -12.42
N ILE A 244 -6.48 -0.63 -11.56
CA ILE A 244 -6.78 -0.61 -10.11
C ILE A 244 -8.21 -0.08 -9.87
N GLU A 245 -8.61 0.99 -10.56
CA GLU A 245 -9.95 1.60 -10.44
C GLU A 245 -11.06 0.65 -10.93
N SER A 246 -10.79 -0.14 -11.97
CA SER A 246 -11.70 -1.17 -12.50
C SER A 246 -11.67 -2.50 -11.75
N GLY A 247 -10.79 -2.66 -10.75
CA GLY A 247 -10.68 -3.86 -9.91
C GLY A 247 -9.82 -4.99 -10.49
N GLY A 248 -9.09 -4.76 -11.59
CA GLY A 248 -8.30 -5.74 -12.35
C GLY A 248 -6.77 -5.62 -12.25
N GLY A 249 -6.21 -4.84 -11.32
CA GLY A 249 -4.80 -4.46 -11.33
C GLY A 249 -3.77 -5.61 -11.29
N ARG A 250 -3.24 -6.02 -12.45
CA ARG A 250 -1.89 -6.56 -12.64
C ARG A 250 -1.32 -6.14 -13.99
N ILE A 251 -0.19 -5.44 -13.99
CA ILE A 251 0.81 -5.57 -15.05
C ILE A 251 2.16 -5.78 -14.37
N ALA A 252 2.70 -6.99 -14.54
CA ALA A 252 4.13 -7.19 -14.68
C ALA A 252 4.26 -8.15 -15.86
N LYS A 253 4.50 -7.62 -17.06
CA LYS A 253 5.07 -8.44 -18.12
C LYS A 253 6.59 -8.41 -17.94
N ALA A 254 7.15 -9.61 -17.96
CA ALA A 254 8.58 -9.91 -17.83
C ALA A 254 9.44 -9.11 -18.80
#